data_AF-A0AAE2XWK6-F1
#
_entry.id   AF-A0AAE2XWK6-F1
#
_cell.length_a   1.000
_cell.length_b   1.000
_cell.length_c   1.000
_cell.angle_alpha   90.00
_cell.angle_beta   90.00
_cell.angle_gamma   90.00
#
_symmetry.space_group_name_H-M   'P 1'
#
loop_
_entity.id
_entity.type
_entity.pdbx_description
1 polymer ?
#
loop_
_entity_poly.entity_id
_entity_poly.type
_entity_poly.pdbx_seq_one_letter_code
_entity_poly.pdbx_strand_id
1 'polypeptide(L)'
;MCEFKVTVSDGKKSSIVATDIIYAEQVEGKVILRDILGASSEVDSAIISYVNVNSQQLKLLSLPIIQTFTRFLQRYTKCVTEGKYNSEIEETWNQLKNEGNQLIHDLKKGSAF
;
A
#
# COMPACT_ATOMS: atom_id res chain seq x y z
N MET A 1 -16.80 7.98 19.55
CA MET A 1 -15.43 7.92 19.01
C MET A 1 -15.30 6.57 18.33
N CYS A 2 -15.00 6.54 17.03
CA CYS A 2 -14.90 5.28 16.27
C CYS A 2 -13.43 4.95 16.10
N GLU A 3 -13.04 3.78 16.57
CA GLU A 3 -11.68 3.27 16.50
C GLU A 3 -11.66 1.99 15.66
N PHE A 4 -10.51 1.67 15.07
CA PHE A 4 -10.36 0.57 14.15
C PHE A 4 -9.29 -0.41 14.63
N LYS A 5 -9.62 -1.69 14.52
CA LYS A 5 -8.64 -2.77 14.49
C LYS A 5 -8.10 -2.87 13.08
N VAL A 6 -6.78 -2.72 12.94
CA VAL A 6 -6.10 -2.76 11.65
C VAL A 6 -5.47 -4.12 11.41
N THR A 7 -5.85 -4.76 10.31
CA THR A 7 -5.21 -5.99 9.84
C THR A 7 -4.51 -5.78 8.51
N VAL A 8 -3.30 -6.30 8.36
CA VAL A 8 -2.62 -6.38 7.07
C VAL A 8 -2.76 -7.78 6.50
N SER A 9 -2.86 -7.90 5.18
CA SER A 9 -2.73 -9.17 4.47
C SER A 9 -1.64 -9.08 3.42
N ASP A 10 -0.77 -10.08 3.37
CA ASP A 10 0.30 -10.23 2.37
C ASP A 10 -0.12 -11.10 1.17
N GLY A 11 -1.41 -11.37 1.04
CA GLY A 11 -1.96 -12.32 0.07
C GLY A 11 -1.96 -13.78 0.53
N LYS A 12 -1.27 -14.12 1.63
CA LYS A 12 -1.24 -15.49 2.20
C LYS A 12 -1.86 -15.54 3.59
N LYS A 13 -1.41 -14.63 4.45
CA LYS A 13 -1.79 -14.55 5.85
C LYS A 13 -2.37 -13.17 6.13
N SER A 14 -3.05 -13.08 7.26
CA SER A 14 -3.44 -11.80 7.82
C SER A 14 -3.03 -11.72 9.27
N SER A 15 -2.50 -10.56 9.67
CA SER A 15 -2.10 -10.28 11.04
C SER A 15 -2.66 -8.93 11.48
N ILE A 16 -2.88 -8.81 12.78
CA ILE A 16 -3.26 -7.54 13.40
C ILE A 16 -1.97 -6.74 13.57
N VAL A 17 -1.96 -5.50 13.09
CA VAL A 17 -0.78 -4.62 13.14
C VAL A 17 -0.99 -3.41 14.03
N ALA A 18 -2.25 -3.04 14.29
CA ALA A 18 -2.59 -1.98 15.23
C ALA A 18 -4.03 -2.13 15.75
N THR A 19 -4.29 -1.57 16.92
CA THR A 19 -5.62 -1.39 17.50
C THR A 19 -5.83 0.08 17.82
N ASP A 20 -7.07 0.45 18.15
CA ASP A 20 -7.41 1.80 18.64
C ASP A 20 -7.02 2.91 17.64
N ILE A 21 -7.03 2.58 16.35
CA ILE A 21 -6.66 3.51 15.28
C ILE A 21 -7.85 4.41 14.94
N ILE A 22 -7.62 5.72 14.94
CA ILE A 22 -8.63 6.73 14.60
C ILE A 22 -8.32 7.48 13.30
N TYR A 23 -7.13 7.26 12.74
CA TYR A 23 -6.67 7.92 11.54
C TYR A 23 -5.79 6.99 10.72
N ALA A 24 -6.01 6.99 9.41
CA ALA A 24 -5.18 6.29 8.44
C ALA A 24 -4.99 7.15 7.19
N GLU A 25 -3.77 7.22 6.69
CA GLU A 25 -3.41 8.00 5.51
C GLU A 25 -2.49 7.20 4.59
N GLN A 26 -2.73 7.28 3.27
CA GLN A 26 -1.83 6.72 2.28
C GLN A 26 -0.74 7.75 1.93
N VAL A 27 0.52 7.41 2.20
CA VAL A 27 1.69 8.26 1.89
C VAL A 27 2.76 7.43 1.21
N GLU A 28 3.10 7.74 -0.04
CA GLU A 28 4.28 7.16 -0.74
C GLU A 28 4.38 5.62 -0.70
N GLY A 29 3.25 4.92 -0.88
CA GLY A 29 3.21 3.45 -0.85
C GLY A 29 3.21 2.85 0.55
N LYS A 30 3.09 3.69 1.58
CA LYS A 30 2.90 3.30 2.98
C LYS A 30 1.52 3.74 3.45
N VAL A 31 1.05 3.12 4.53
CA VAL A 31 -0.09 3.60 5.31
C VAL A 31 0.39 4.07 6.67
N ILE A 32 0.17 5.35 6.96
CA ILE A 32 0.39 5.95 8.28
C ILE A 32 -0.86 5.71 9.10
N LEU A 33 -0.71 5.15 10.30
CA LEU A 33 -1.77 4.90 11.26
C LEU A 33 -1.54 5.79 12.48
N ARG A 34 -2.60 6.35 13.07
CA ARG A 34 -2.51 7.07 14.35
C ARG A 34 -3.57 6.59 15.32
N ASP A 35 -3.14 6.29 16.54
CA ASP A 35 -4.01 5.80 17.61
C ASP A 35 -4.69 6.94 18.39
N ILE A 36 -5.56 6.56 19.34
CA ILE A 36 -6.28 7.48 20.23
C ILE A 36 -5.37 8.34 21.13
N LEU A 37 -4.12 7.91 21.37
CA LEU A 37 -3.13 8.64 22.18
C LEU A 37 -2.27 9.58 21.32
N GLY A 38 -2.44 9.54 20.00
CA GLY A 38 -1.68 10.33 19.04
C GLY A 38 -0.37 9.66 18.60
N ALA A 39 -0.08 8.43 19.02
CA ALA A 39 1.10 7.71 18.55
C ALA A 39 0.89 7.24 17.11
N SER A 40 1.96 7.30 16.31
CA SER A 40 1.92 6.92 14.90
C SER A 40 2.77 5.69 14.59
N SER A 41 2.26 4.84 13.70
CA SER A 41 2.95 3.69 13.13
C SER A 41 2.80 3.67 11.62
N GLU A 42 3.72 2.97 10.95
CA GLU A 42 3.73 2.88 9.48
C GLU A 42 3.63 1.42 9.04
N VAL A 43 2.91 1.19 7.95
CA VAL A 43 2.90 -0.10 7.25
C VAL A 43 3.38 0.14 5.82
N ASP A 44 4.58 -0.36 5.52
CA ASP A 44 5.21 -0.22 4.21
C ASP A 44 4.53 -1.09 3.14
N SER A 45 4.68 -0.68 1.88
CA SER A 45 4.20 -1.39 0.69
C SER A 45 2.75 -1.83 0.81
N ALA A 46 1.89 -0.96 1.36
CA ALA A 46 0.51 -1.27 1.69
C ALA A 46 -0.47 -0.25 1.15
N ILE A 47 -1.68 -0.71 0.85
CA ILE A 47 -2.85 0.12 0.55
C ILE A 47 -4.02 -0.21 1.45
N ILE A 48 -4.87 0.78 1.71
CA ILE A 48 -6.16 0.57 2.36
C ILE A 48 -7.09 -0.15 1.39
N SER A 49 -7.46 -1.40 1.71
CA SER A 49 -8.31 -2.24 0.86
C SER A 49 -9.76 -2.30 1.34
N TYR A 50 -10.00 -2.02 2.62
CA TYR A 50 -11.33 -2.09 3.21
C TYR A 50 -11.42 -1.22 4.47
N VAL A 51 -12.55 -0.53 4.61
CA VAL A 51 -12.92 0.21 5.83
C VAL A 51 -14.38 -0.09 6.15
N ASN A 52 -14.65 -0.49 7.40
CA ASN A 52 -16.02 -0.66 7.89
C ASN A 52 -16.16 -0.13 9.31
N VAL A 53 -16.93 0.94 9.43
CA VAL A 53 -17.21 1.64 10.69
C VAL A 53 -18.03 0.75 11.64
N ASN A 54 -19.02 0.02 11.13
CA ASN A 54 -19.92 -0.81 11.95
C ASN A 54 -19.17 -1.97 12.62
N SER A 55 -18.23 -2.60 11.91
CA SER A 55 -17.40 -3.67 12.45
C SER A 55 -16.07 -3.18 13.03
N GLN A 56 -15.80 -1.87 12.95
CA GLN A 56 -14.54 -1.27 13.41
C GLN A 56 -13.30 -1.94 12.81
N GLN A 57 -13.38 -2.29 11.52
CA GLN A 57 -12.28 -2.96 10.80
C GLN A 57 -11.70 -2.07 9.72
N LEU A 58 -10.37 -1.97 9.72
CA LEU A 58 -9.59 -1.42 8.62
C LEU A 58 -8.65 -2.52 8.13
N LYS A 59 -8.70 -2.82 6.84
CA LYS A 59 -7.82 -3.84 6.25
C LYS A 59 -6.87 -3.19 5.26
N LEU A 60 -5.63 -3.63 5.36
CA LEU A 60 -4.55 -3.26 4.47
C LEU A 60 -4.21 -4.46 3.60
N LEU A 61 -4.00 -4.23 2.31
CA LEU A 61 -3.30 -5.16 1.43
C LEU A 61 -1.85 -4.71 1.35
N SER A 62 -0.91 -5.59 1.68
CA SER A 62 0.52 -5.33 1.53
C SER A 62 1.11 -6.31 0.52
N LEU A 63 1.72 -5.78 -0.53
CA LEU A 63 2.39 -6.56 -1.57
C LEU A 63 3.60 -5.76 -2.04
N PRO A 64 4.74 -6.40 -2.34
CA PRO A 64 5.96 -5.70 -2.75
C PRO A 64 5.72 -4.68 -3.89
N ILE A 65 4.88 -5.04 -4.86
CA ILE A 65 4.56 -4.21 -6.02
C ILE A 65 3.85 -2.88 -5.69
N ILE A 66 3.20 -2.78 -4.53
CA ILE A 66 2.42 -1.60 -4.15
C ILE A 66 3.31 -0.36 -4.05
N GLN A 67 4.52 -0.51 -3.49
CA GLN A 67 5.43 0.63 -3.33
C GLN A 67 5.85 1.19 -4.69
N THR A 68 6.20 0.31 -5.64
CA THR A 68 6.62 0.72 -6.98
C THR A 68 5.45 1.27 -7.78
N PHE A 69 4.26 0.67 -7.64
CA PHE A 69 3.04 1.16 -8.27
C PHE A 69 2.66 2.57 -7.81
N THR A 70 2.63 2.81 -6.50
CA THR A 70 2.29 4.11 -5.93
C THR A 70 3.32 5.17 -6.31
N ARG A 71 4.62 4.84 -6.31
CA ARG A 71 5.69 5.73 -6.81
C ARG A 71 5.48 6.11 -8.27
N PHE A 72 5.15 5.15 -9.13
CA PHE A 72 4.82 5.42 -10.53
C PHE A 72 3.64 6.39 -10.65
N LEU A 73 2.53 6.14 -9.92
CA LEU A 73 1.35 7.02 -9.95
C LEU A 73 1.66 8.44 -9.47
N GLN A 74 2.48 8.60 -8.44
CA GLN A 74 2.90 9.91 -7.95
C GLN A 74 3.72 10.67 -9.00
N ARG A 75 4.67 10.00 -9.65
CA ARG A 75 5.48 10.60 -10.72
C ARG A 75 4.64 10.95 -11.94
N TYR A 76 3.72 10.09 -12.32
CA TYR A 76 2.76 10.36 -13.39
C TYR A 76 1.93 11.61 -13.08
N THR A 77 1.35 11.66 -11.88
CA THR A 77 0.51 12.78 -11.42
C THR A 77 1.30 14.09 -11.38
N LYS A 78 2.57 14.03 -10.97
CA LYS A 78 3.48 15.19 -11.02
C LYS A 78 3.69 15.68 -12.44
N CYS A 79 3.99 14.79 -13.39
CA CYS A 79 4.17 15.14 -14.80
C CYS A 79 2.90 15.78 -15.39
N VAL A 80 1.72 15.24 -15.06
CA VAL A 80 0.43 15.79 -15.49
C VAL A 80 0.19 17.17 -14.89
N THR A 81 0.39 17.32 -13.58
CA THR A 81 0.19 18.61 -12.87
C THR A 81 1.13 19.70 -13.35
N GLU A 82 2.39 19.36 -13.63
CA GLU A 82 3.41 20.29 -14.14
C GLU A 82 3.34 20.49 -15.66
N GLY A 83 2.51 19.71 -16.38
CA GLY A 83 2.43 19.75 -17.84
C GLY A 83 3.75 19.39 -18.54
N LYS A 84 4.63 18.66 -17.87
CA LYS A 84 6.00 18.40 -18.32
C LYS A 84 6.35 16.92 -18.24
N TYR A 85 6.87 16.40 -19.34
CA TYR A 85 7.45 15.06 -19.37
C TYR A 85 8.73 14.98 -18.52
N ASN A 86 8.87 13.91 -17.75
CA ASN A 86 10.09 13.55 -17.03
C ASN A 86 10.42 12.08 -17.34
N SER A 87 11.63 11.82 -17.85
CA SER A 87 12.10 10.47 -18.22
C SER A 87 12.15 9.47 -17.05
N GLU A 88 12.23 9.94 -15.80
CA GLU A 88 12.12 9.07 -14.60
C GLU A 88 10.80 8.28 -14.57
N ILE A 89 9.76 8.73 -15.30
CA ILE A 89 8.50 7.99 -15.41
C ILE A 89 8.69 6.64 -16.12
N GLU A 90 9.60 6.57 -17.10
CA GLU A 90 9.89 5.33 -17.81
C GLU A 90 10.66 4.34 -16.91
N GLU A 91 11.58 4.85 -16.09
CA GLU A 91 12.32 4.03 -15.13
C GLU A 91 11.36 3.40 -14.10
N THR A 92 10.49 4.20 -13.50
CA THR A 92 9.48 3.70 -12.54
C THR A 92 8.48 2.75 -13.19
N TRP A 93 8.08 3.00 -14.45
CA TRP A 93 7.24 2.08 -15.22
C TRP A 93 7.94 0.74 -15.52
N ASN A 94 9.20 0.78 -15.91
CA ASN A 94 9.97 -0.44 -16.18
C ASN A 94 10.18 -1.27 -14.92
N GLN A 95 10.45 -0.62 -13.79
CA GLN A 95 10.52 -1.32 -12.50
C GLN A 95 9.19 -2.00 -12.15
N LEU A 96 8.06 -1.29 -12.31
CA LEU A 96 6.73 -1.84 -12.04
C LEU A 96 6.41 -3.07 -12.91
N LYS A 97 6.72 -3.01 -14.21
CA LYS A 97 6.57 -4.15 -15.12
C LYS A 97 7.42 -5.34 -14.71
N ASN A 98 8.67 -5.11 -14.31
CA ASN A 98 9.58 -6.17 -13.89
C ASN A 98 9.08 -6.87 -12.63
N GLU A 99 8.63 -6.10 -11.63
CA GLU A 99 8.03 -6.66 -10.40
C GLU A 99 6.74 -7.43 -10.70
N GLY A 100 5.87 -6.90 -11.57
CA GLY A 100 4.66 -7.60 -12.00
C GLY A 100 4.97 -8.92 -12.72
N ASN A 101 5.95 -8.92 -13.62
CA ASN A 101 6.41 -10.13 -14.30
C ASN A 101 6.97 -11.16 -13.31
N GLN A 102 7.72 -10.72 -12.30
CA GLN A 102 8.24 -11.58 -11.26
C GLN A 102 7.11 -12.23 -10.44
N LEU A 103 6.10 -11.46 -10.02
CA LEU A 103 4.94 -12.00 -9.30
C LEU A 103 4.20 -13.08 -10.11
N ILE A 104 3.99 -12.83 -11.41
CA ILE A 104 3.34 -13.81 -12.31
C ILE A 104 4.21 -15.06 -12.46
N HIS A 105 5.53 -14.88 -12.59
CA HIS A 105 6.47 -15.98 -12.69
C HIS A 105 6.47 -16.84 -11.42
N ASP A 106 6.47 -16.23 -10.24
CA ASP A 106 6.42 -16.93 -8.96
C ASP A 106 5.10 -17.68 -8.77
N LEU A 107 4.00 -17.09 -9.25
CA LEU A 107 2.69 -17.76 -9.29
C LEU A 107 2.74 -19.03 -10.17
N LYS A 108 3.35 -18.95 -11.36
CA LYS A 108 3.49 -20.09 -12.28
C LYS A 108 4.38 -21.21 -11.73
N LYS A 109 5.42 -20.86 -10.96
CA LYS A 109 6.34 -21.84 -10.36
C LYS A 109 5.79 -22.54 -9.12
N GLY A 110 4.64 -22.10 -8.62
CA GLY A 110 4.16 -22.52 -7.31
C GLY A 110 5.00 -21.98 -6.15
N SER A 111 6.01 -21.14 -6.41
CA SER A 111 6.87 -20.52 -5.40
C SER A 111 6.26 -19.26 -4.78
N ALA A 112 5.16 -18.77 -5.36
CA ALA A 112 4.29 -17.79 -4.71
C ALA A 112 3.43 -18.42 -3.60
N PHE A 113 3.54 -19.72 -3.31
CA PHE A 113 2.82 -20.43 -2.26
C PHE A 113 3.79 -20.87 -1.15
#